data_AF-A0A1D2N2N0-F1
#
_entry.id   AF-A0A1D2N2N0-F1
#
_cell.length_a   1.000
_cell.length_b   1.000
_cell.length_c   1.000
_cell.angle_alpha   90.00
_cell.angle_beta   90.00
_cell.angle_gamma   90.00
#
_symmetry.space_group_name_H-M   'P 1'
#
loop_
_entity.id
_entity.type
_entity.pdbx_description
1 polymer ?
#
loop_
_entity_poly.entity_id
_entity_poly.type
_entity_poly.pdbx_seq_one_letter_code
_entity_poly.pdbx_strand_id
1 'polypeptide(L)' 'MLLSPTVEKRHAVLAFEPKSNGFTVRDLNTTNGTYLNHRRISADHPETVFNLDLLRFGYDIHFIQNCKKG' A
#
# COMPACT_ATOMS: atom_id res chain seq x y z
N MET A 1 7.78 4.02 11.65
CA MET A 1 8.41 3.02 10.77
C MET A 1 7.58 1.75 10.87
N LEU A 2 7.05 1.24 9.75
CA LEU A 2 6.26 0.01 9.77
C LEU A 2 7.19 -1.17 10.09
N LEU A 3 6.89 -1.94 11.14
CA LEU A 3 7.75 -3.01 11.66
C LEU A 3 7.54 -4.37 10.95
N SER A 4 6.83 -4.37 9.82
CA SER A 4 6.55 -5.61 9.08
C SER A 4 7.75 -6.00 8.21
N PRO A 5 8.19 -7.27 8.21
CA PRO A 5 9.24 -7.75 7.32
C PRO A 5 8.85 -7.68 5.83
N THR A 6 7.55 -7.58 5.52
CA THR A 6 7.08 -7.43 4.15
C THR A 6 7.07 -5.98 3.66
N VAL A 7 7.33 -5.00 4.55
CA VAL A 7 7.35 -3.57 4.22
C VAL A 7 8.78 -3.07 4.14
N GLU A 8 9.22 -2.84 2.91
CA GLU A 8 10.53 -2.25 2.61
C GLU A 8 10.67 -0.81 3.16
N LYS A 9 11.92 -0.37 3.43
CA LYS A 9 12.20 0.98 3.97
C LYS A 9 11.69 2.11 3.05
N ARG A 10 11.71 1.86 1.73
CA ARG A 10 11.20 2.76 0.70
C ARG A 10 10.09 2.04 -0.04
N HIS A 11 8.89 2.00 0.57
CA HIS A 11 7.82 1.15 0.06
C HIS A 11 6.92 1.86 -0.96
N ALA A 12 6.42 3.03 -0.57
CA ALA A 12 5.50 3.82 -1.37
C ALA A 12 5.71 5.30 -1.08
N VAL A 13 5.22 6.14 -1.98
CA VAL A 13 5.12 7.59 -1.79
C VAL A 13 3.65 7.97 -1.82
N LEU A 14 3.23 8.72 -0.80
CA LEU A 14 1.96 9.44 -0.79
C LEU A 14 2.27 10.91 -1.07
N ALA A 15 1.64 11.48 -2.09
CA ALA A 15 1.84 12.87 -2.49
C ALA A 15 0.50 13.60 -2.57
N PHE A 16 0.47 14.83 -2.06
CA PHE A 16 -0.66 15.73 -2.26
C PHE A 16 -0.47 16.51 -3.56
N GLU A 17 -1.49 16.54 -4.42
CA GLU A 17 -1.53 17.31 -5.66
C GLU A 17 -2.44 18.53 -5.48
N PRO A 18 -1.87 19.75 -5.41
CA PRO A 18 -2.66 20.97 -5.18
C PRO A 18 -3.69 21.25 -6.27
N LYS A 19 -3.43 20.86 -7.53
CA LYS A 19 -4.35 21.14 -8.65
C LYS A 19 -5.65 20.37 -8.56
N SER A 20 -5.59 19.13 -8.08
CA SER A 20 -6.77 18.27 -7.88
C SER A 20 -7.29 18.31 -6.45
N ASN A 21 -6.58 18.98 -5.54
CA ASN A 21 -6.85 18.96 -4.10
C ASN A 21 -7.00 17.52 -3.56
N GLY A 22 -6.13 16.61 -4.04
CA GLY A 22 -6.24 15.18 -3.79
C GLY A 22 -4.91 14.54 -3.42
N PHE A 23 -4.96 13.33 -2.88
CA PHE A 23 -3.78 12.51 -2.61
C PHE A 23 -3.58 11.49 -3.72
N THR A 24 -2.32 11.20 -4.03
CA THR A 24 -1.92 10.10 -4.90
C THR A 24 -0.97 9.19 -4.16
N VAL A 25 -1.05 7.89 -4.44
CA VAL A 25 -0.14 6.87 -3.92
C VAL A 25 0.57 6.19 -5.07
N ARG A 26 1.85 5.87 -4.88
CA ARG A 26 2.65 5.13 -5.85
C ARG A 26 3.56 4.14 -5.14
N ASP A 27 3.57 2.91 -5.62
CA ASP A 27 4.52 1.89 -5.15
C ASP A 27 5.94 2.22 -5.65
N LEU A 28 6.97 1.86 -4.90
CA LEU A 28 8.38 2.08 -5.29
C LEU A 28 9.03 0.81 -5.85
N ASN A 29 8.30 0.04 -6.65
CA ASN A 29 8.70 -1.25 -7.20
C ASN A 29 9.09 -2.26 -6.11
N THR A 30 8.25 -2.34 -5.08
CA THR A 30 8.49 -3.22 -3.95
C THR A 30 8.09 -4.65 -4.27
N THR A 31 8.77 -5.58 -3.62
CA THR A 31 8.58 -7.02 -3.78
C THR A 31 7.15 -7.44 -3.41
N ASN A 32 6.65 -6.93 -2.28
CA ASN A 32 5.35 -7.33 -1.75
C ASN A 32 4.20 -6.41 -2.20
N GLY A 33 4.53 -5.25 -2.76
CA GLY A 33 3.61 -4.31 -3.37
C GLY A 33 2.78 -3.49 -2.39
N THR A 34 2.25 -2.41 -2.93
CA THR A 34 1.21 -1.57 -2.33
C THR A 34 -0.15 -1.92 -2.93
N TYR A 35 -1.21 -1.86 -2.13
CA TYR A 35 -2.57 -2.19 -2.54
C TYR A 35 -3.53 -1.07 -2.17
N LEU A 36 -4.40 -0.71 -3.10
CA LEU A 36 -5.52 0.21 -2.94
C LEU A 36 -6.82 -0.60 -3.12
N ASN A 37 -7.68 -0.66 -2.11
CA ASN A 37 -8.93 -1.43 -2.14
C ASN A 37 -8.71 -2.88 -2.61
N HIS A 38 -7.69 -3.54 -2.04
CA HIS A 38 -7.24 -4.90 -2.37
C HIS A 38 -6.61 -5.10 -3.76
N ARG A 39 -6.61 -4.09 -4.64
CA ARG A 39 -5.92 -4.12 -5.93
C ARG A 39 -4.47 -3.67 -5.78
N ARG A 40 -3.51 -4.45 -6.31
CA ARG A 40 -2.10 -4.04 -6.35
C ARG A 40 -1.92 -2.87 -7.31
N ILE A 41 -1.23 -1.82 -6.87
CA ILE A 41 -0.93 -0.64 -7.69
C ILE A 41 0.50 -0.74 -8.25
N SER A 42 0.77 -0.04 -9.36
CA SER A 42 2.07 -0.06 -10.04
C SER A 42 2.95 1.14 -9.65
N ALA A 43 4.26 1.05 -9.91
CA ALA A 43 5.17 2.17 -9.73
C ALA A 43 5.12 3.20 -10.88
N ASP A 44 4.60 2.80 -12.04
CA ASP A 44 4.54 3.63 -13.24
C ASP A 44 3.24 4.46 -13.29
N HIS A 45 2.21 4.03 -12.57
CA HIS A 45 0.91 4.69 -12.53
C HIS A 45 0.52 5.02 -11.08
N PRO A 46 0.79 6.26 -10.61
CA PRO A 46 0.25 6.75 -9.35
C PRO A 46 -1.28 6.71 -9.38
N GLU A 47 -1.88 6.24 -8.29
CA GLU A 47 -3.32 6.10 -8.15
C GLU A 47 -3.85 7.16 -7.18
N THR A 48 -4.98 7.78 -7.49
CA THR A 48 -5.65 8.73 -6.59
C THR A 48 -6.25 7.99 -5.40
N VAL A 49 -6.11 8.57 -4.21
CA VAL A 49 -6.65 8.05 -2.95
C VAL A 49 -7.76 8.97 -2.48
N PHE A 50 -8.92 8.39 -2.19
CA PHE A 50 -10.07 9.08 -1.64
C PHE A 50 -10.31 8.71 -0.18
N ASN A 51 -11.17 9.49 0.47
CA ASN A 51 -11.62 9.15 1.81
C ASN A 51 -12.25 7.75 1.81
N LEU A 52 -11.95 6.96 2.86
CA LEU A 52 -12.38 5.56 3.05
C LEU A 52 -11.69 4.51 2.18
N ASP A 53 -10.74 4.90 1.31
CA ASP A 53 -9.94 3.92 0.60
C ASP A 53 -9.03 3.14 1.57
N LEU A 54 -8.92 1.83 1.33
CA LEU A 54 -8.04 0.97 2.07
C LEU A 54 -6.67 0.90 1.39
N LEU A 55 -5.67 1.51 2.02
CA LEU A 55 -4.27 1.35 1.65
C LEU A 55 -3.59 0.28 2.48
N ARG A 56 -2.96 -0.69 1.81
CA ARG A 56 -2.14 -1.74 2.43
C ARG A 56 -0.75 -1.77 1.81
N PHE A 57 0.27 -1.85 2.67
CA PHE A 57 1.67 -2.00 2.28
C PHE A 57 2.13 -3.42 2.63
N GLY A 58 2.60 -4.17 1.65
CA GLY A 58 2.91 -5.59 1.82
C GLY A 58 1.71 -6.41 2.33
N TYR A 59 2.00 -7.41 3.15
CA TYR A 59 1.02 -8.28 3.79
C TYR A 59 1.49 -8.72 5.18
N ASP A 60 0.56 -9.00 6.09
CA ASP A 60 0.92 -9.53 7.40
C ASP A 60 1.10 -11.05 7.34
N ILE A 61 2.34 -11.51 7.57
CA ILE A 61 2.68 -12.93 7.64
C ILE A 61 2.15 -13.62 8.91
N HIS A 62 1.91 -12.86 10.00
CA HIS A 62 1.38 -13.42 11.25
C HIS A 62 -0.14 -13.58 11.22
N PHE A 63 -0.84 -12.81 10.37
CA PHE A 63 -2.29 -12.93 10.20
C PHE A 63 -2.70 -14.27 9.56
N ILE A 64 -1.84 -14.88 8.74
CA ILE A 64 -2.13 -16.15 8.05
C ILE A 64 -2.14 -17.35 9.01
N GLN A 65 -1.46 -17.28 10.17
CA GLN A 65 -1.42 -18.41 11.11
C GLN A 65 -2.71 -18.60 11.92
N ASN A 66 -3.58 -17.59 12.01
CA ASN A 66 -4.84 -17.69 12.75
C ASN A 66 -6.02 -18.20 11.91
N CYS A 67 -5.89 -18.29 10.57
CA CYS A 67 -6.96 -18.79 9.71
C CYS A 67 -6.92 -20.33 9.52
N LYS A 68 -5.89 -21.02 10.02
CA LYS A 68 -5.79 -22.49 10.00
C LYS A 68 -6.13 -23.18 11.32
N LYS A 69 -6.71 -22.45 12.28
CA LYS A 69 -7.25 -23.01 13.52
C LYS A 69 -8.75 -22.70 13.61
N GLY A 70 -9.52 -23.43 12.80
CA GLY A 70 -10.97 -23.48 12.81
C GLY A 70 -11.40 -24.85 12.32
#